data_AF-A0AAV5W2L6-F1
#
_entry.id   AF-A0AAV5W2L6-F1
#
_cell.length_a   1.000
_cell.length_b   1.000
_cell.length_c   1.000
_cell.angle_alpha   90.00
_cell.angle_beta   90.00
_cell.angle_gamma   90.00
#
_symmetry.space_group_name_H-M   'P 1'
#
loop_
_entity.id
_entity.type
_entity.pdbx_description
1 polymer ?
#
loop_
_entity_poly.entity_id
_entity_poly.type
_entity_poly.pdbx_seq_one_letter_code
_entity_poly.pdbx_strand_id
1 'polypeptide(L)'
;MSEWLVRIDNKTTAYDYCSNDLCISIMFLLGFLIFIGLFFSGPENLVNNAIGFGLTTMMSMMVVVGILNDSLSKIDCIPCMGLFVLVQISITSTAVMSVLLTDKLLKSIGKCARSKSHDSSSRWRFIRDLTQNGNLLRNILFAIFTILHVANFIWFLSNNQV
;
A
#
# COMPACT_ATOMS: atom_id res chain seq x y z
N MET A 1 -6.44 -41.81 30.98
CA MET A 1 -6.14 -40.41 30.63
C MET A 1 -5.10 -40.48 29.53
N SER A 2 -5.56 -40.73 28.31
CA SER A 2 -4.71 -41.11 27.17
C SER A 2 -4.28 -39.87 26.40
N GLU A 3 -2.97 -39.74 26.28
CA GLU A 3 -2.23 -38.71 25.59
C GLU A 3 -2.65 -38.62 24.12
N TRP A 4 -3.11 -37.45 23.68
CA TRP A 4 -3.28 -37.14 22.27
C TRP A 4 -1.93 -36.68 21.72
N LEU A 5 -1.12 -37.64 21.29
CA LEU A 5 0.03 -37.40 20.43
C LEU A 5 -0.47 -36.88 19.06
N VAL A 6 -0.56 -35.56 18.94
CA VAL A 6 -0.86 -34.87 17.68
C VAL A 6 0.32 -35.13 16.73
N ARG A 7 0.17 -36.12 15.85
CA ARG A 7 1.02 -36.26 14.66
C ARG A 7 0.75 -35.06 13.77
N ILE A 8 1.66 -34.09 13.78
CA ILE A 8 1.70 -32.99 12.81
C ILE A 8 2.11 -33.63 11.47
N ASP A 9 1.10 -33.92 10.65
CA ASP A 9 1.22 -34.56 9.36
C ASP A 9 1.79 -33.55 8.35
N ASN A 10 2.78 -33.97 7.56
CA ASN A 10 3.51 -33.16 6.57
C ASN A 10 2.58 -32.45 5.56
N LYS A 11 1.35 -32.97 5.38
CA LYS A 11 0.29 -32.33 4.57
C LYS A 11 -0.17 -30.97 5.10
N THR A 12 -0.15 -30.73 6.41
CA THR A 12 -0.61 -29.46 6.97
C THR A 12 0.28 -28.28 6.58
N THR A 13 1.60 -28.50 6.54
CA THR A 13 2.56 -27.47 6.13
C THR A 13 2.32 -26.99 4.69
N ALA A 14 2.06 -27.91 3.74
CA ALA A 14 1.82 -27.56 2.34
C ALA A 14 0.55 -26.70 2.13
N TYR A 15 -0.51 -26.94 2.91
CA TYR A 15 -1.73 -26.12 2.87
C TYR A 15 -1.49 -24.71 3.42
N ASP A 16 -0.71 -24.59 4.49
CA ASP A 16 -0.39 -23.29 5.08
C ASP A 16 0.49 -22.42 4.15
N TYR A 17 1.44 -23.01 3.41
CA TYR A 17 2.20 -22.27 2.39
C TYR A 17 1.29 -21.75 1.26
N CYS A 18 0.34 -22.55 0.80
CA CYS A 18 -0.59 -22.17 -0.25
C CYS A 18 -1.55 -21.05 0.19
N SER A 19 -2.08 -21.14 1.42
CA SER A 19 -2.93 -20.10 2.00
C SER A 19 -2.19 -18.78 2.20
N ASN A 20 -0.94 -18.84 2.66
CA ASN A 20 -0.11 -17.66 2.86
C ASN A 20 0.24 -16.97 1.54
N ASP A 21 0.64 -17.72 0.51
CA ASP A 21 0.96 -17.19 -0.82
C ASP A 21 -0.26 -16.54 -1.48
N LEU A 22 -1.43 -17.17 -1.34
CA LEU A 22 -2.70 -16.62 -1.80
C LEU A 22 -3.07 -15.32 -1.06
N CYS A 23 -2.79 -15.24 0.24
CA CYS A 23 -3.01 -14.05 1.06
C CYS A 23 -2.12 -12.87 0.60
N ILE A 24 -0.83 -13.13 0.37
CA ILE A 24 0.13 -12.13 -0.14
C ILE A 24 -0.30 -11.62 -1.52
N SER A 25 -0.68 -12.53 -2.41
CA SER A 25 -1.14 -12.20 -3.76
C SER A 25 -2.39 -11.31 -3.75
N ILE A 26 -3.37 -11.63 -2.89
CA ILE A 26 -4.59 -10.83 -2.71
C ILE A 26 -4.23 -9.42 -2.19
N MET A 27 -3.34 -9.30 -1.21
CA MET A 27 -2.91 -8.00 -0.67
C MET A 27 -2.16 -7.16 -1.72
N PHE A 28 -1.32 -7.79 -2.53
CA PHE A 28 -0.61 -7.12 -3.60
C PHE A 28 -1.57 -6.58 -4.68
N LEU A 29 -2.54 -7.40 -5.12
CA LEU A 29 -3.58 -7.01 -6.07
C LEU A 29 -4.48 -5.90 -5.53
N LEU A 30 -4.89 -5.98 -4.27
CA LEU A 30 -5.67 -4.93 -3.60
C LEU A 30 -4.91 -3.61 -3.56
N GLY A 31 -3.62 -3.62 -3.19
CA GLY A 31 -2.78 -2.43 -3.22
C GLY A 31 -2.74 -1.78 -4.61
N PHE A 32 -2.57 -2.59 -5.65
CA PHE A 32 -2.53 -2.12 -7.03
C PHE A 32 -3.87 -1.54 -7.49
N LEU A 33 -4.98 -2.20 -7.14
CA LEU A 33 -6.33 -1.73 -7.45
C LEU A 33 -6.64 -0.38 -6.80
N ILE A 34 -6.21 -0.19 -5.54
CA ILE A 34 -6.34 1.08 -4.81
C ILE A 34 -5.55 2.18 -5.50
N PHE A 35 -4.33 1.91 -5.97
CA PHE A 35 -3.55 2.92 -6.69
C PHE A 35 -4.17 3.29 -8.03
N ILE A 36 -4.57 2.31 -8.85
CA ILE A 36 -5.28 2.61 -10.10
C ILE A 36 -6.53 3.42 -9.78
N GLY A 37 -7.30 3.00 -8.79
CA GLY A 37 -8.49 3.68 -8.33
C GLY A 37 -8.27 5.13 -7.94
N LEU A 38 -7.33 5.41 -7.04
CA LEU A 38 -7.05 6.76 -6.54
C LEU A 38 -6.42 7.67 -7.61
N PHE A 39 -5.49 7.13 -8.40
CA PHE A 39 -4.73 7.89 -9.41
C PHE A 39 -5.39 7.96 -10.78
N PHE A 40 -6.47 7.21 -11.04
CA PHE A 40 -7.32 7.40 -12.21
C PHE A 40 -8.68 8.02 -11.87
N SER A 41 -9.12 8.01 -10.60
CA SER A 41 -10.36 8.67 -10.19
C SER A 41 -10.32 10.20 -10.38
N GLY A 42 -11.30 10.73 -11.11
CA GLY A 42 -11.46 12.19 -11.29
C GLY A 42 -11.60 12.93 -9.95
N PRO A 43 -11.26 14.23 -9.91
CA PRO A 43 -11.23 15.03 -8.68
C PRO A 43 -12.61 15.10 -7.99
N GLU A 44 -13.70 15.07 -8.74
CA GLU A 44 -15.07 15.08 -8.20
C GLU A 44 -15.47 13.78 -7.47
N ASN A 45 -14.84 12.65 -7.82
CA ASN A 45 -15.15 11.33 -7.25
C ASN A 45 -14.05 10.80 -6.33
N LEU A 46 -12.96 11.55 -6.16
CA LEU A 46 -11.75 11.08 -5.48
C LEU A 46 -12.00 10.69 -4.03
N VAL A 47 -12.78 11.51 -3.29
CA VAL A 47 -13.10 11.23 -1.89
C VAL A 47 -14.03 10.02 -1.78
N ASN A 48 -15.06 9.94 -2.62
CA ASN A 48 -16.00 8.81 -2.62
C ASN A 48 -15.28 7.49 -2.96
N ASN A 49 -14.40 7.53 -3.97
CA ASN A 49 -13.58 6.39 -4.34
C ASN A 49 -12.57 6.03 -3.24
N ALA A 50 -11.91 7.01 -2.62
CA ALA A 50 -11.02 6.76 -1.48
C ALA A 50 -11.74 6.10 -0.30
N ILE A 51 -12.98 6.51 -0.01
CA ILE A 51 -13.83 5.87 1.00
C ILE A 51 -14.15 4.43 0.59
N GLY A 52 -14.59 4.21 -0.66
CA GLY A 52 -14.88 2.87 -1.19
C GLY A 52 -13.67 1.93 -1.12
N PHE A 53 -12.48 2.42 -1.46
CA PHE A 53 -11.23 1.67 -1.33
C PHE A 53 -10.85 1.41 0.13
N GLY A 54 -11.03 2.39 1.01
CA GLY A 54 -10.81 2.22 2.45
C GLY A 54 -11.71 1.14 3.05
N LEU A 55 -13.00 1.14 2.74
CA LEU A 55 -13.96 0.13 3.18
C LEU A 55 -13.61 -1.26 2.64
N THR A 56 -13.26 -1.36 1.35
CA THR A 56 -12.83 -2.61 0.73
C THR A 56 -11.57 -3.16 1.39
N THR A 57 -10.63 -2.28 1.75
CA THR A 57 -9.39 -2.65 2.44
C THR A 57 -9.68 -3.16 3.85
N MET A 58 -10.58 -2.52 4.61
CA MET A 58 -10.97 -3.00 5.94
C MET A 58 -11.64 -4.37 5.88
N MET A 59 -12.56 -4.57 4.92
CA MET A 59 -13.21 -5.86 4.72
C MET A 59 -12.21 -6.96 4.32
N SER A 60 -11.29 -6.64 3.42
CA SER A 60 -10.29 -7.60 2.94
C SER A 60 -9.23 -7.91 4.01
N MET A 61 -8.83 -6.92 4.80
CA MET A 61 -7.91 -7.11 5.93
C MET A 61 -8.52 -8.04 6.99
N MET A 62 -9.83 -7.96 7.25
CA MET A 62 -10.49 -8.90 8.16
C MET A 62 -10.42 -10.34 7.64
N VAL A 63 -10.58 -10.56 6.33
CA VAL A 63 -10.42 -11.89 5.72
C VAL A 63 -8.97 -12.37 5.84
N VAL A 64 -8.01 -11.51 5.57
CA VAL A 64 -6.57 -11.80 5.73
C VAL A 64 -6.23 -12.17 7.16
N VAL A 65 -6.67 -11.37 8.14
CA VAL A 65 -6.46 -11.65 9.57
C VAL A 65 -7.16 -12.95 9.98
N GLY A 66 -8.35 -13.25 9.42
CA GLY A 66 -9.05 -14.51 9.68
C GLY A 66 -8.26 -15.74 9.20
N ILE A 67 -7.77 -15.71 7.95
CA ILE A 67 -6.91 -16.76 7.38
C ILE A 67 -5.61 -16.86 8.17
N LEU A 68 -4.99 -15.71 8.44
CA LEU A 68 -3.71 -15.64 9.16
C LEU A 68 -3.87 -16.16 10.59
N ASN A 69 -4.96 -15.86 11.30
CA ASN A 69 -5.25 -16.32 12.65
C ASN A 69 -5.51 -17.84 12.71
N ASP A 70 -6.17 -18.40 11.70
CA ASP A 70 -6.39 -19.84 11.59
C ASP A 70 -5.07 -20.59 11.34
N SER A 71 -4.22 -20.04 10.45
CA SER A 71 -2.86 -20.54 10.22
C SER A 71 -1.87 -20.23 11.36
N LEU A 72 -2.09 -19.17 12.14
CA LEU A 72 -1.22 -18.77 13.26
C LEU A 72 -1.17 -19.82 14.37
N SER A 73 -2.26 -20.57 14.52
CA SER A 73 -2.36 -21.65 15.50
C SER A 73 -1.35 -22.79 15.25
N LYS A 74 -0.62 -22.78 14.12
CA LYS A 74 0.25 -23.87 13.67
C LYS A 74 1.73 -23.51 13.41
N ILE A 75 2.16 -22.24 13.46
CA ILE A 75 3.52 -21.87 13.01
C ILE A 75 4.14 -20.70 13.80
N ASP A 76 5.38 -20.88 14.29
CA ASP A 76 6.17 -19.87 15.04
C ASP A 76 6.84 -18.78 14.17
N CYS A 77 6.64 -18.76 12.83
CA CYS A 77 7.28 -17.83 11.89
C CYS A 77 6.51 -16.52 11.66
N ILE A 78 5.86 -16.02 12.71
CA ILE A 78 4.88 -14.91 12.70
C ILE A 78 5.43 -13.51 12.28
N PRO A 79 6.71 -13.13 12.50
CA PRO A 79 7.07 -11.71 12.37
C PRO A 79 7.30 -11.21 10.93
N CYS A 80 7.71 -12.06 9.97
CA CYS A 80 8.06 -11.59 8.63
C CYS A 80 6.81 -11.23 7.79
N MET A 81 5.78 -12.08 7.83
CA MET A 81 4.50 -11.86 7.15
C MET A 81 3.77 -10.63 7.70
N GLY A 82 3.73 -10.48 9.02
CA GLY A 82 3.13 -9.32 9.67
C GLY A 82 3.82 -8.00 9.31
N LEU A 83 5.15 -8.01 9.18
CA LEU A 83 5.92 -6.82 8.80
C LEU A 83 5.67 -6.41 7.34
N PHE A 84 5.58 -7.38 6.42
CA PHE A 84 5.18 -7.10 5.02
C PHE A 84 3.80 -6.42 4.95
N VAL A 85 2.81 -6.97 5.66
CA VAL A 85 1.45 -6.42 5.69
C VAL A 85 1.45 -5.02 6.32
N LEU A 86 2.22 -4.80 7.40
CA LEU A 86 2.32 -3.50 8.04
C LEU A 86 2.95 -2.44 7.12
N VAL A 87 4.02 -2.78 6.41
CA VAL A 87 4.65 -1.90 5.42
C VAL A 87 3.66 -1.61 4.29
N GLN A 88 2.94 -2.61 3.80
CA GLN A 88 1.94 -2.45 2.75
C GLN A 88 0.81 -1.48 3.15
N ILE A 89 0.32 -1.57 4.39
CA ILE A 89 -0.68 -0.65 4.94
C ILE A 89 -0.09 0.76 5.06
N SER A 90 1.16 0.90 5.50
CA SER A 90 1.83 2.20 5.61
C SER A 90 1.98 2.90 4.25
N ILE A 91 2.32 2.16 3.19
CA ILE A 91 2.47 2.67 1.82
C ILE A 91 1.11 3.13 1.29
N THR A 92 0.08 2.28 1.40
CA THR A 92 -1.26 2.60 0.90
C THR A 92 -1.90 3.77 1.66
N SER A 93 -1.74 3.84 2.98
CA SER A 93 -2.20 4.97 3.79
C SER A 93 -1.50 6.29 3.40
N THR A 94 -0.18 6.25 3.22
CA THR A 94 0.59 7.42 2.77
C THR A 94 0.19 7.85 1.36
N ALA A 95 -0.12 6.92 0.47
CA ALA A 95 -0.60 7.22 -0.88
C ALA A 95 -1.97 7.92 -0.86
N VAL A 96 -2.94 7.38 -0.09
CA VAL A 96 -4.27 8.00 0.10
C VAL A 96 -4.13 9.42 0.64
N MET A 97 -3.32 9.60 1.69
CA MET A 97 -3.08 10.90 2.29
C MET A 97 -2.42 11.87 1.31
N SER A 98 -1.43 11.41 0.56
CA SER A 98 -0.73 12.22 -0.45
C SER A 98 -1.69 12.70 -1.54
N VAL A 99 -2.55 11.82 -2.05
CA VAL A 99 -3.54 12.17 -3.07
C VAL A 99 -4.56 13.18 -2.54
N LEU A 100 -5.11 12.97 -1.34
CA LEU A 100 -6.06 13.90 -0.71
C LEU A 100 -5.45 15.27 -0.42
N LEU A 101 -4.17 15.29 -0.03
CA LEU A 101 -3.45 16.52 0.27
C LEU A 101 -2.91 17.20 -0.99
N THR A 102 -2.82 16.53 -2.13
CA THR A 102 -2.25 17.09 -3.36
C THR A 102 -2.92 18.40 -3.75
N ASP A 103 -4.25 18.48 -3.74
CA ASP A 103 -4.98 19.71 -4.08
C ASP A 103 -4.73 20.86 -3.11
N LYS A 104 -4.63 20.55 -1.81
CA LYS A 104 -4.38 21.55 -0.74
C LYS A 104 -2.93 22.01 -0.77
N LEU A 105 -1.98 21.09 -0.96
CA LEU A 105 -0.55 21.33 -1.05
C LEU A 105 -0.24 22.17 -2.28
N LEU A 106 -0.77 21.83 -3.46
CA LEU A 106 -0.62 22.62 -4.68
C LEU A 106 -1.13 24.05 -4.50
N LYS A 107 -2.30 24.23 -3.87
CA LYS A 107 -2.87 25.56 -3.61
C LYS A 107 -2.05 26.36 -2.59
N SER A 108 -1.50 25.70 -1.56
CA SER A 108 -0.66 26.35 -0.54
C SER A 108 0.73 26.72 -1.10
N ILE A 109 1.34 25.81 -1.86
CA ILE A 109 2.62 26.03 -2.55
C ILE A 109 2.48 27.13 -3.59
N GLY A 110 1.37 27.17 -4.36
CA GLY A 110 1.11 28.25 -5.32
C GLY A 110 1.01 29.64 -4.67
N LYS A 111 0.42 29.73 -3.47
CA LYS A 111 0.40 30.98 -2.67
C LYS A 111 1.79 31.36 -2.18
N CYS A 112 2.56 30.40 -1.67
CA CYS A 112 3.93 30.63 -1.21
C CYS A 112 4.88 30.99 -2.36
N ALA A 113 4.74 30.36 -3.52
CA ALA A 113 5.53 30.62 -4.72
C ALA A 113 5.33 32.04 -5.24
N ARG A 114 4.08 32.56 -5.19
CA ARG A 114 3.80 33.97 -5.52
C ARG A 114 4.46 34.93 -4.54
N SER A 115 4.49 34.59 -3.24
CA SER A 115 5.13 35.42 -2.23
C SER A 115 6.66 35.40 -2.29
N LYS A 116 7.27 34.34 -2.86
CA LYS A 116 8.73 34.13 -2.87
C LYS A 116 9.38 34.35 -4.25
N SER A 117 8.66 34.99 -5.18
CA SER A 117 9.10 35.30 -6.56
C SER A 117 10.42 36.09 -6.65
N HIS A 118 10.94 36.63 -5.55
CA HIS A 118 12.17 37.40 -5.53
C HIS A 118 13.45 36.56 -5.36
N ASP A 119 13.35 35.28 -4.94
CA ASP A 119 14.51 34.44 -4.62
C ASP A 119 14.56 33.20 -5.52
N SER A 120 15.26 33.35 -6.65
CA SER A 120 15.30 32.45 -7.80
C SER A 120 16.24 31.25 -7.59
N SER A 121 15.87 30.29 -6.75
CA SER A 121 16.52 28.97 -6.79
C SER A 121 15.88 28.07 -7.85
N SER A 122 16.70 27.37 -8.64
CA SER A 122 16.26 26.51 -9.76
C SER A 122 15.21 25.45 -9.34
N ARG A 123 15.29 24.99 -8.09
CA ARG A 123 14.34 24.04 -7.49
C ARG A 123 12.92 24.59 -7.37
N TRP A 124 12.75 25.88 -7.07
CA TRP A 124 11.42 26.49 -6.99
C TRP A 124 10.76 26.65 -8.37
N ARG A 125 11.55 26.87 -9.44
CA ARG A 125 11.01 26.86 -10.81
C ARG A 125 10.52 25.47 -11.20
N PHE A 126 11.30 24.44 -10.87
CA PHE A 126 10.91 23.05 -11.12
C PHE A 126 9.67 22.65 -10.32
N ILE A 127 9.59 23.01 -9.03
CA ILE A 127 8.40 22.77 -8.20
C ILE A 127 7.19 23.52 -8.76
N ARG A 128 7.36 24.76 -9.22
CA ARG A 128 6.28 25.56 -9.81
C ARG A 128 5.79 24.95 -11.13
N ASP A 129 6.70 24.46 -11.97
CA ASP A 129 6.39 23.80 -13.24
C ASP A 129 5.67 22.45 -13.01
N LEU A 130 6.12 21.67 -12.01
CA LEU A 130 5.41 20.48 -11.51
C LEU A 130 4.02 20.83 -10.96
N THR A 131 3.90 21.95 -10.26
CA THR A 131 2.66 22.44 -9.65
C THR A 131 1.65 22.91 -10.71
N GLN A 132 2.13 23.41 -11.85
CA GLN A 132 1.29 23.96 -12.92
C GLN A 132 0.61 22.86 -13.75
N ASN A 133 1.20 21.65 -13.79
CA ASN A 133 0.65 20.47 -14.44
C ASN A 133 0.15 19.44 -13.41
N GLY A 134 -1.03 19.67 -12.84
CA GLY A 134 -1.62 18.78 -11.83
C GLY A 134 -1.71 17.31 -12.25
N ASN A 135 -1.93 17.04 -13.55
CA ASN A 135 -1.93 15.68 -14.11
C ASN A 135 -0.55 15.04 -14.11
N LEU A 136 0.51 15.83 -14.31
CA LEU A 136 1.89 15.37 -14.36
C LEU A 136 2.38 15.03 -12.95
N LEU A 137 2.05 15.85 -11.95
CA LEU A 137 2.30 15.53 -10.54
C LEU A 137 1.60 14.23 -10.12
N ARG A 138 0.33 14.06 -10.50
CA ARG A 138 -0.46 12.86 -10.20
C ARG A 138 0.14 11.61 -10.84
N ASN A 139 0.63 11.69 -12.08
CA ASN A 139 1.37 10.60 -12.72
C ASN A 139 2.72 10.31 -12.06
N ILE A 140 3.47 11.32 -11.62
CA ILE A 140 4.74 11.12 -10.91
C ILE A 140 4.51 10.44 -9.57
N LEU A 141 3.52 10.91 -8.79
CA LEU A 141 3.13 10.28 -7.52
C LEU A 141 2.71 8.83 -7.73
N PHE A 142 1.90 8.56 -8.77
CA PHE A 142 1.52 7.20 -9.13
C PHE A 142 2.74 6.32 -9.40
N ALA A 143 3.70 6.80 -10.20
CA ALA A 143 4.92 6.07 -10.52
C ALA A 143 5.75 5.77 -9.25
N ILE A 144 5.93 6.75 -8.38
CA ILE A 144 6.68 6.59 -7.12
C ILE A 144 6.03 5.53 -6.22
N PHE A 145 4.72 5.62 -5.98
CA PHE A 145 4.01 4.65 -5.13
C PHE A 145 3.96 3.25 -5.75
N THR A 146 3.85 3.16 -7.08
CA THR A 146 3.89 1.87 -7.80
C THR A 146 5.27 1.22 -7.66
N ILE A 147 6.35 1.99 -7.82
CA ILE A 147 7.72 1.49 -7.62
C ILE A 147 7.90 1.03 -6.17
N LEU A 148 7.43 1.81 -5.19
CA LEU A 148 7.55 1.47 -3.77
C LEU A 148 6.78 0.19 -3.42
N HIS A 149 5.60 0.01 -4.00
CA HIS A 149 4.77 -1.20 -3.86
C HIS A 149 5.43 -2.43 -4.44
N VAL A 150 5.98 -2.32 -5.65
CA VAL A 150 6.73 -3.41 -6.30
C VAL A 150 8.02 -3.72 -5.54
N ALA A 151 8.72 -2.70 -5.05
CA ALA A 151 9.93 -2.88 -4.24
C ALA A 151 9.63 -3.60 -2.91
N ASN A 152 8.51 -3.28 -2.24
CA ASN A 152 8.07 -3.98 -1.04
C ASN A 152 7.79 -5.47 -1.32
N PHE A 153 7.15 -5.77 -2.45
CA PHE A 153 6.90 -7.14 -2.88
C PHE A 153 8.18 -7.90 -3.22
N ILE A 154 9.11 -7.29 -3.95
CA ILE A 154 10.42 -7.89 -4.26
C ILE A 154 11.23 -8.13 -2.98
N TRP A 155 11.22 -7.17 -2.05
CA TRP A 155 11.90 -7.29 -0.76
C TRP A 155 11.38 -8.50 0.03
N PHE A 156 10.06 -8.65 0.09
CA PHE A 156 9.43 -9.79 0.73
C PHE A 156 9.78 -11.13 0.05
N LEU A 157 9.74 -11.20 -1.28
CA LEU A 157 10.15 -12.40 -2.01
C LEU A 157 11.62 -12.75 -1.77
N SER A 158 12.50 -11.75 -1.73
CA SER A 158 13.93 -11.94 -1.45
C SER A 158 14.18 -12.47 -0.04
N ASN A 159 13.38 -12.05 0.94
CA ASN A 159 13.52 -12.49 2.33
C ASN A 159 12.92 -13.89 2.59
N ASN A 160 12.02 -14.35 1.72
CA ASN A 160 11.41 -15.69 1.82
C ASN A 160 12.19 -16.79 1.06
N GLN A 161 13.22 -16.44 0.29
CA GLN A 161 14.09 -17.42 -0.41
C GLN A 161 15.35 -17.80 0.37
N VAL A 162 15.56 -17.24 1.58
CA VAL A 162 16.65 -17.57 2.52
C VAL A 162 16.07 -18.36 3.68
#